data_AF-A0A1J3IEW3-F1
#
_entry.id   AF-A0A1J3IEW3-F1
#
_cell.length_a   1.000
_cell.length_b   1.000
_cell.length_c   1.000
_cell.angle_alpha   90.00
_cell.angle_beta   90.00
_cell.angle_gamma   90.00
#
_symmetry.space_group_name_H-M   'P 1'
#
loop_
_entity.id
_entity.type
_entity.pdbx_description
1 polymer ?
#
loop_
_entity_poly.entity_id
_entity_poly.type
_entity_poly.pdbx_seq_one_letter_code
_entity_poly.pdbx_strand_id
1 'polypeptide(L)'
;GAPAQDYKKYEVVLLVGLGIGATPMISIVKDIVNNIRAKEQAQLNRMEHGTSDPQQRNKKESFRTRRAYFYWVTREQGSFDWFKNIMNEVAERDTNRVIELHNYCTSVYEEGDARSALIHMLQSLNHAKNGVDIVSGTRVMSHFAKPNWRNVYKRIAMDHPNTKVGVFYCGAPALTKELRHLALDFTHKTSTRFSFHKENF
;
A
#
# COMPACT_ATOMS: atom_id res chain seq x y z
N GLY A 1 14.98 9.33 -13.93
CA GLY A 1 13.55 9.13 -14.23
C GLY A 1 12.75 9.53 -13.01
N ALA A 2 11.47 9.89 -13.18
CA ALA A 2 10.60 10.15 -12.04
C ALA A 2 10.53 8.89 -11.15
N PRO A 3 10.77 8.97 -9.82
CA PRO A 3 10.88 7.79 -8.98
C PRO A 3 9.56 6.99 -8.93
N ALA A 4 8.43 7.62 -9.21
CA ALA A 4 7.12 7.02 -9.36
C ALA A 4 7.00 5.87 -10.39
N GLN A 5 7.88 5.75 -11.39
CA GLN A 5 7.84 4.61 -12.33
C GLN A 5 8.75 3.45 -11.90
N ASP A 6 9.67 3.69 -10.97
CA ASP A 6 10.63 2.69 -10.51
C ASP A 6 9.97 1.58 -9.68
N TYR A 7 8.72 1.75 -9.23
CA TYR A 7 8.02 0.74 -8.44
C TYR A 7 7.98 -0.62 -9.18
N LYS A 8 7.89 -0.59 -10.52
CA LYS A 8 7.81 -1.79 -11.38
C LYS A 8 9.03 -2.70 -11.24
N LYS A 9 10.17 -2.18 -10.79
CA LYS A 9 11.41 -2.94 -10.60
C LYS A 9 11.46 -3.71 -9.27
N TYR A 10 10.51 -3.46 -8.36
CA TYR A 10 10.43 -4.13 -7.07
C TYR A 10 9.35 -5.21 -7.07
N GLU A 11 9.65 -6.33 -6.40
CA GLU A 11 8.70 -7.42 -6.19
C GLU A 11 7.67 -7.06 -5.12
N VAL A 12 8.10 -6.30 -4.11
CA VAL A 12 7.26 -5.81 -3.03
C VAL A 12 7.41 -4.29 -2.96
N VAL A 13 6.31 -3.58 -2.79
CA VAL A 13 6.34 -2.13 -2.59
C VAL A 13 5.64 -1.73 -1.29
N LEU A 14 6.23 -0.79 -0.57
CA LEU A 14 5.63 -0.08 0.56
C LEU A 14 5.35 1.35 0.11
N LEU A 15 4.07 1.67 -0.10
CA LEU A 15 3.59 2.98 -0.53
C LEU A 15 3.06 3.73 0.69
N VAL A 16 3.61 4.91 0.97
CA VAL A 16 3.24 5.73 2.14
C VAL A 16 2.83 7.11 1.67
N GLY A 17 1.54 7.44 1.83
CA GLY A 17 0.97 8.74 1.52
C GLY A 17 0.51 9.47 2.77
N LEU A 18 1.01 10.69 3.01
CA LEU A 18 0.54 11.54 4.10
C LEU A 18 -0.42 12.62 3.57
N GLY A 19 -1.64 12.66 4.08
CA GLY A 19 -2.69 13.60 3.67
C GLY A 19 -2.92 13.52 2.15
N ILE A 20 -2.87 14.67 1.47
CA ILE A 20 -2.97 14.77 0.00
C ILE A 20 -1.85 14.04 -0.75
N GLY A 21 -0.72 13.73 -0.08
CA GLY A 21 0.37 12.93 -0.65
C GLY A 21 -0.04 11.49 -0.96
N ALA A 22 -1.25 11.07 -0.62
CA ALA A 22 -1.81 9.79 -1.01
C ALA A 22 -2.20 9.70 -2.49
N THR A 23 -2.57 10.82 -3.12
CA THR A 23 -3.00 10.87 -4.53
C THR A 23 -2.00 10.20 -5.50
N PRO A 24 -0.70 10.52 -5.47
CA PRO A 24 0.25 9.82 -6.32
C PRO A 24 0.40 8.33 -5.99
N MET A 25 0.30 7.96 -4.71
CA MET A 25 0.39 6.55 -4.27
C MET A 25 -0.81 5.74 -4.76
N ILE A 26 -2.01 6.34 -4.76
CA ILE A 26 -3.21 5.75 -5.36
C ILE A 26 -2.99 5.45 -6.84
N SER A 27 -2.37 6.37 -7.58
CA SER A 27 -2.07 6.15 -9.01
C SER A 27 -1.21 4.90 -9.21
N ILE A 28 -0.18 4.72 -8.37
CA ILE A 28 0.66 3.51 -8.36
C ILE A 28 -0.16 2.27 -8.02
N VAL A 29 -1.02 2.32 -6.99
CA VAL A 29 -1.91 1.20 -6.61
C VAL A 29 -2.82 0.78 -7.77
N LYS A 30 -3.45 1.75 -8.45
CA LYS A 30 -4.31 1.48 -9.62
C LYS A 30 -3.51 0.87 -10.77
N ASP A 31 -2.31 1.37 -11.04
CA ASP A 31 -1.43 0.81 -12.07
C ASP A 31 -1.01 -0.63 -11.72
N ILE A 32 -0.71 -0.95 -10.45
CA ILE A 32 -0.39 -2.32 -10.00
C ILE A 32 -1.55 -3.27 -10.28
N VAL A 33 -2.77 -2.91 -9.86
CA VAL A 33 -3.97 -3.74 -10.07
C VAL A 33 -4.22 -3.99 -11.56
N ASN A 34 -4.09 -2.94 -12.38
CA ASN A 34 -4.27 -3.05 -13.83
C ASN A 34 -3.21 -3.94 -14.50
N ASN A 35 -1.94 -3.80 -14.12
CA ASN A 35 -0.85 -4.62 -14.69
C ASN A 35 -1.02 -6.11 -14.34
N ILE A 36 -1.51 -6.43 -13.14
CA ILE A 36 -1.73 -7.83 -12.72
C ILE A 36 -2.87 -8.45 -13.50
N ARG A 37 -4.01 -7.76 -13.60
CA ARG A 37 -5.15 -8.21 -14.42
C ARG A 37 -4.76 -8.43 -15.89
N ALA A 38 -4.01 -7.49 -16.47
CA ALA A 38 -3.55 -7.60 -17.85
C ALA A 38 -2.63 -8.83 -18.05
N LYS A 39 -1.78 -9.16 -17.06
CA LYS A 39 -0.94 -10.36 -17.12
C LYS A 39 -1.75 -11.64 -17.03
N GLU A 40 -2.75 -11.69 -16.16
CA GLU A 40 -3.62 -12.86 -15.99
C GLU A 40 -4.45 -13.12 -17.24
N GLN A 41 -5.05 -12.07 -17.81
CA GLN A 41 -5.81 -12.18 -19.06
C GLN A 41 -4.91 -12.63 -20.22
N ALA A 42 -3.68 -12.11 -20.31
CA ALA A 42 -2.71 -12.57 -21.30
C ALA A 42 -2.22 -14.01 -21.06
N GLN A 43 -2.28 -14.53 -19.83
CA GLN A 43 -1.98 -15.93 -19.53
C GLN A 43 -3.14 -16.84 -19.91
N LEU A 44 -4.37 -16.46 -19.57
CA LEU A 44 -5.60 -17.17 -19.95
C LEU A 44 -5.72 -17.30 -21.47
N ASN A 45 -5.57 -16.19 -22.20
CA ASN A 45 -5.66 -16.19 -23.66
C ASN A 45 -4.62 -17.13 -24.31
N ARG A 46 -3.41 -17.22 -23.73
CA ARG A 46 -2.35 -18.14 -24.20
C ARG A 46 -2.68 -19.61 -23.94
N MET A 47 -3.35 -19.91 -22.83
CA MET A 47 -3.82 -21.27 -22.54
C MET A 47 -4.97 -21.68 -23.46
N GLU A 48 -5.90 -20.76 -23.76
CA GLU A 48 -7.06 -21.04 -24.61
C GLU A 48 -6.72 -21.19 -26.09
N HIS A 49 -5.80 -20.36 -26.61
CA HIS A 49 -5.53 -20.29 -28.05
C HIS A 49 -4.28 -21.05 -28.50
N GLY A 50 -3.54 -21.69 -27.58
CA GLY A 50 -2.36 -22.51 -27.90
C GLY A 50 -1.22 -21.76 -28.62
N THR A 51 -1.26 -20.43 -28.66
CA THR A 51 -0.29 -19.61 -29.40
C THR A 51 1.00 -19.45 -28.61
N SER A 52 1.97 -20.32 -28.89
CA SER A 52 3.36 -20.16 -28.50
C SER A 52 4.06 -19.17 -29.44
N ASP A 53 3.63 -17.91 -29.47
CA ASP A 53 4.31 -16.90 -30.28
C ASP A 53 5.48 -16.29 -29.48
N PRO A 54 6.76 -16.59 -29.81
CA PRO A 54 7.91 -16.14 -29.02
C PRO A 54 8.24 -14.65 -29.23
N GLN A 55 7.51 -13.96 -30.11
CA GLN A 55 8.02 -12.76 -30.78
C GLN A 55 7.50 -11.41 -30.29
N GLN A 56 6.79 -11.36 -29.16
CA GLN A 56 6.47 -10.09 -28.46
C GLN A 56 7.26 -9.90 -27.16
N ARG A 57 8.56 -10.24 -27.15
CA ARG A 57 9.51 -9.69 -26.17
C ARG A 57 9.83 -8.23 -26.52
N ASN A 58 8.80 -7.39 -26.69
CA ASN A 58 9.02 -5.96 -26.67
C ASN A 58 9.51 -5.59 -25.28
N LYS A 59 10.60 -4.83 -25.27
CA LYS A 59 11.48 -4.39 -24.19
C LYS A 59 10.77 -3.51 -23.14
N LYS A 60 9.55 -3.88 -22.75
CA LYS A 60 8.79 -3.26 -21.65
C LYS A 60 9.48 -3.71 -20.38
N GLU A 61 9.92 -2.75 -19.55
CA GLU A 61 10.41 -3.05 -18.20
C GLU A 61 9.51 -4.10 -17.56
N SER A 62 10.11 -5.21 -17.15
CA SER A 62 9.34 -6.33 -16.63
C SER A 62 8.70 -5.85 -15.34
N PHE A 63 7.37 -5.72 -15.32
CA PHE A 63 6.62 -5.41 -14.11
C PHE A 63 6.85 -6.56 -13.12
N ARG A 64 7.54 -6.32 -12.01
CA ARG A 64 7.90 -7.35 -11.03
C ARG A 64 6.97 -7.41 -9.84
N THR A 65 6.21 -6.35 -9.58
CA THR A 65 5.44 -6.20 -8.35
C THR A 65 4.39 -7.30 -8.19
N ARG A 66 4.46 -8.00 -7.05
CA ARG A 66 3.56 -9.09 -6.65
C ARG A 66 2.83 -8.78 -5.35
N ARG A 67 3.31 -7.82 -4.56
CA ARG A 67 2.70 -7.37 -3.31
C ARG A 67 2.88 -5.87 -3.15
N ALA A 68 1.85 -5.19 -2.69
CA ALA A 68 1.91 -3.79 -2.32
C ALA A 68 1.27 -3.57 -0.94
N TYR A 69 1.97 -2.84 -0.09
CA TYR A 69 1.43 -2.35 1.17
C TYR A 69 1.19 -0.85 1.03
N PHE A 70 -0.06 -0.42 1.13
CA PHE A 70 -0.40 0.99 1.01
C PHE A 70 -0.86 1.54 2.36
N TYR A 71 -0.06 2.46 2.90
CA TYR A 71 -0.36 3.19 4.13
C TYR A 71 -0.77 4.61 3.77
N TRP A 72 -2.05 4.90 3.96
CA TRP A 72 -2.54 6.26 3.98
C TRP A 72 -2.62 6.76 5.41
N VAL A 73 -1.98 7.89 5.67
CA VAL A 73 -1.94 8.52 6.99
C VAL A 73 -2.50 9.93 6.86
N THR A 74 -3.54 10.27 7.61
CA THR A 74 -4.17 11.60 7.56
C THR A 74 -4.51 12.13 8.95
N ARG A 75 -4.57 13.45 9.09
CA ARG A 75 -5.13 14.14 10.26
C ARG A 75 -6.54 14.67 10.00
N GLU A 76 -7.01 14.63 8.76
CA GLU A 76 -8.27 15.28 8.39
C GLU A 76 -9.35 14.22 8.22
N GLN A 77 -10.36 14.23 9.09
CA GLN A 77 -11.51 13.33 8.95
C GLN A 77 -12.32 13.65 7.69
N GLY A 78 -12.43 14.93 7.29
CA GLY A 78 -13.10 15.34 6.06
C GLY A 78 -12.42 14.85 4.77
N SER A 79 -11.18 14.33 4.87
CA SER A 79 -10.50 13.71 3.73
C SER A 79 -10.98 12.27 3.46
N PHE A 80 -11.81 11.65 4.33
CA PHE A 80 -12.27 10.28 4.10
C PHE A 80 -13.25 10.15 2.93
N ASP A 81 -14.09 11.15 2.68
CA ASP A 81 -15.13 11.04 1.64
C ASP A 81 -14.55 10.93 0.22
N TRP A 82 -13.52 11.71 -0.10
CA TRP A 82 -12.87 11.62 -1.41
C TRP A 82 -12.07 10.32 -1.56
N PHE A 83 -11.48 9.84 -0.47
CA PHE A 83 -10.63 8.64 -0.49
C PHE A 83 -11.43 7.34 -0.44
N LYS A 84 -12.64 7.38 0.13
CA LYS A 84 -13.54 6.23 0.30
C LYS A 84 -13.85 5.52 -1.01
N ASN A 85 -14.23 6.27 -2.04
CA ASN A 85 -14.56 5.70 -3.35
C ASN A 85 -13.35 4.99 -3.97
N ILE A 86 -12.17 5.56 -3.80
CA ILE A 86 -10.92 4.99 -4.31
C ILE A 86 -10.57 3.70 -3.56
N MET A 87 -10.68 3.69 -2.22
CA MET A 87 -10.39 2.50 -1.42
C MET A 87 -11.34 1.35 -1.73
N ASN A 88 -12.62 1.66 -1.88
CA ASN A 88 -13.61 0.65 -2.26
C ASN A 88 -13.34 0.13 -3.67
N GLU A 89 -13.04 1.01 -4.64
CA GLU A 89 -12.66 0.61 -6.01
C GLU A 89 -11.44 -0.31 -6.01
N VAL A 90 -10.38 0.02 -5.27
CA VAL A 90 -9.18 -0.82 -5.18
C VAL A 90 -9.49 -2.15 -4.50
N ALA A 91 -10.21 -2.14 -3.38
CA ALA A 91 -10.57 -3.34 -2.63
C ALA A 91 -11.48 -4.29 -3.44
N GLU A 92 -12.38 -3.76 -4.27
CA GLU A 92 -13.23 -4.55 -5.15
C GLU A 92 -12.46 -5.10 -6.35
N ARG A 93 -11.46 -4.35 -6.86
CA ARG A 93 -10.72 -4.76 -8.05
C ARG A 93 -9.58 -5.73 -7.75
N ASP A 94 -9.02 -5.70 -6.55
CA ASP A 94 -7.90 -6.54 -6.14
C ASP A 94 -8.34 -7.96 -5.73
N THR A 95 -8.77 -8.75 -6.71
CA THR A 95 -9.24 -10.13 -6.52
C THR A 95 -8.17 -11.07 -5.97
N ASN A 96 -6.89 -10.77 -6.26
CA ASN A 96 -5.75 -11.61 -5.88
C ASN A 96 -5.10 -11.16 -4.56
N ARG A 97 -5.70 -10.17 -3.87
CA ARG A 97 -5.19 -9.62 -2.59
C ARG A 97 -3.73 -9.18 -2.69
N VAL A 98 -3.37 -8.52 -3.79
CA VAL A 98 -2.04 -7.97 -4.04
C VAL A 98 -1.80 -6.72 -3.19
N ILE A 99 -2.84 -5.93 -2.99
CA ILE A 99 -2.82 -4.64 -2.29
C ILE A 99 -3.33 -4.83 -0.86
N GLU A 100 -2.44 -4.66 0.11
CA GLU A 100 -2.81 -4.54 1.51
C GLU A 100 -3.01 -3.07 1.85
N LEU A 101 -4.26 -2.70 2.16
CA LEU A 101 -4.68 -1.34 2.43
C LEU A 101 -4.67 -1.05 3.94
N HIS A 102 -3.99 0.03 4.34
CA HIS A 102 -3.94 0.49 5.72
C HIS A 102 -4.31 1.97 5.80
N ASN A 103 -5.42 2.26 6.47
CA ASN A 103 -5.89 3.62 6.69
C ASN A 103 -5.60 4.05 8.13
N TYR A 104 -4.88 5.16 8.32
CA TYR A 104 -4.56 5.71 9.63
C TYR A 104 -5.06 7.15 9.77
N CYS A 105 -5.93 7.40 10.74
CA CYS A 105 -6.36 8.75 11.13
C CYS A 105 -5.69 9.14 12.45
N THR A 106 -4.72 10.05 12.40
CA THR A 106 -3.90 10.40 13.57
C THR A 106 -4.44 11.56 14.39
N SER A 107 -5.60 12.12 14.02
CA SER A 107 -6.21 13.26 14.72
C SER A 107 -7.29 12.85 15.71
N VAL A 108 -7.71 11.57 15.70
CA VAL A 108 -8.88 11.14 16.47
C VAL A 108 -8.58 11.25 17.95
N TYR A 109 -7.62 10.50 18.53
CA TYR A 109 -7.08 10.74 19.88
C TYR A 109 -5.70 10.08 20.06
N GLU A 110 -5.04 10.30 21.20
CA GLU A 110 -3.77 9.63 21.54
C GLU A 110 -3.97 8.13 21.84
N GLU A 111 -2.93 7.34 21.61
CA GLU A 111 -2.89 5.91 21.92
C GLU A 111 -3.04 5.75 23.44
N GLY A 112 -4.09 5.03 23.89
CA GLY A 112 -4.43 4.87 25.31
C GLY A 112 -5.62 5.70 25.81
N ASP A 113 -6.23 6.55 24.97
CA ASP A 113 -7.47 7.26 25.32
C ASP A 113 -8.67 6.28 25.36
N ALA A 114 -9.49 6.36 26.42
CA ALA A 114 -10.72 5.57 26.56
C ALA A 114 -11.69 5.76 25.38
N ARG A 115 -11.69 6.93 24.74
CA ARG A 115 -12.47 7.22 23.53
C ARG A 115 -11.97 6.44 22.33
N SER A 116 -10.66 6.27 22.18
CA SER A 116 -10.07 5.41 21.13
C SER A 116 -10.46 3.96 21.34
N ALA A 117 -10.45 3.48 22.59
CA ALA A 117 -10.87 2.12 22.92
C ALA A 117 -12.35 1.87 22.59
N LEU A 118 -13.23 2.81 22.95
CA LEU A 118 -14.67 2.73 22.61
C LEU A 118 -14.90 2.75 21.09
N ILE A 119 -14.25 3.67 20.38
CA ILE A 119 -14.37 3.74 18.91
C ILE A 119 -13.89 2.43 18.29
N HIS A 120 -12.77 1.88 18.75
CA HIS A 120 -12.25 0.60 18.25
C HIS A 120 -13.21 -0.57 18.51
N MET A 121 -13.83 -0.61 19.69
CA MET A 121 -14.85 -1.61 20.01
C MET A 121 -16.06 -1.51 19.06
N LEU A 122 -16.59 -0.29 18.86
CA LEU A 122 -17.71 -0.05 17.95
C LEU A 122 -17.36 -0.37 16.49
N GLN A 123 -16.17 0.02 16.04
CA GLN A 123 -15.65 -0.33 14.71
C GLN A 123 -15.59 -1.84 14.52
N SER A 124 -15.03 -2.57 15.49
CA SER A 124 -14.88 -4.02 15.41
C SER A 124 -16.23 -4.73 15.33
N LEU A 125 -17.20 -4.31 16.14
CA LEU A 125 -18.56 -4.85 16.13
C LEU A 125 -19.27 -4.58 14.79
N ASN A 126 -19.20 -3.36 14.28
CA ASN A 126 -19.85 -3.02 13.02
C ASN A 126 -19.17 -3.67 11.81
N HIS A 127 -17.84 -3.74 11.78
CA HIS A 127 -17.10 -4.39 10.70
C HIS A 127 -17.39 -5.89 10.69
N ALA A 128 -17.48 -6.55 11.85
CA ALA A 128 -17.91 -7.94 11.94
C ALA A 128 -19.35 -8.17 11.43
N LYS A 129 -20.26 -7.22 11.66
CA LYS A 129 -21.68 -7.33 11.25
C LYS A 129 -21.91 -6.97 9.79
N ASN A 130 -21.31 -5.88 9.32
CA ASN A 130 -21.65 -5.21 8.07
C ASN A 130 -20.47 -5.15 7.07
N GLY A 131 -19.26 -5.54 7.48
CA GLY A 131 -18.06 -5.48 6.64
C GLY A 131 -17.59 -4.05 6.31
N VAL A 132 -18.04 -3.05 7.07
CA VAL A 132 -17.77 -1.63 6.83
C VAL A 132 -17.24 -0.97 8.10
N ASP A 133 -16.22 -0.14 7.94
CA ASP A 133 -15.69 0.72 8.99
C ASP A 133 -16.66 1.88 9.28
N ILE A 134 -17.10 2.05 10.53
CA ILE A 134 -18.08 3.10 10.87
C ILE A 134 -17.55 4.52 10.71
N VAL A 135 -16.23 4.72 10.76
CA VAL A 135 -15.63 6.05 10.71
C VAL A 135 -15.35 6.47 9.28
N SER A 136 -14.69 5.62 8.49
CA SER A 136 -14.39 5.93 7.09
C SER A 136 -15.50 5.54 6.12
N GLY A 137 -16.44 4.67 6.53
CA GLY A 137 -17.45 4.09 5.65
C GLY A 137 -16.88 3.20 4.55
N THR A 138 -15.64 2.70 4.68
CA THR A 138 -14.98 1.82 3.69
C THR A 138 -14.99 0.36 4.14
N ARG A 139 -14.70 -0.58 3.23
CA ARG A 139 -14.47 -2.00 3.60
C ARG A 139 -13.15 -2.24 4.36
N VAL A 140 -12.27 -1.24 4.37
CA VAL A 140 -10.96 -1.27 5.04
C VAL A 140 -11.09 -0.64 6.41
N MET A 141 -10.73 -1.37 7.46
CA MET A 141 -10.78 -0.85 8.83
C MET A 141 -9.75 0.26 9.04
N SER A 142 -10.15 1.37 9.66
CA SER A 142 -9.27 2.51 9.97
C SER A 142 -8.60 2.32 11.33
N HIS A 143 -7.33 2.71 11.43
CA HIS A 143 -6.55 2.76 12.66
C HIS A 143 -6.48 4.19 13.21
N PHE A 144 -6.71 4.38 14.51
CA PHE A 144 -6.70 5.70 15.17
C PHE A 144 -5.44 5.93 15.99
N ALA A 145 -4.29 5.82 15.33
CA ALA A 145 -2.99 6.04 15.93
C ALA A 145 -2.00 6.47 14.85
N LYS A 146 -0.74 6.71 15.22
CA LYS A 146 0.35 6.78 14.24
C LYS A 146 0.80 5.35 13.92
N PRO A 147 1.12 5.02 12.67
CA PRO A 147 1.73 3.74 12.35
C PRO A 147 3.06 3.57 13.11
N ASN A 148 3.28 2.40 13.71
CA ASN A 148 4.61 2.04 14.20
C ASN A 148 5.45 1.55 13.02
N TRP A 149 6.20 2.46 12.39
CA TRP A 149 6.96 2.14 11.18
C TRP A 149 8.00 1.05 11.40
N ARG A 150 8.66 0.99 12.55
CA ARG A 150 9.60 -0.11 12.86
C ARG A 150 8.90 -1.47 12.80
N ASN A 151 7.69 -1.59 13.34
CA ASN A 151 6.89 -2.82 13.25
C ASN A 151 6.44 -3.11 11.81
N VAL A 152 6.09 -2.08 11.03
CA VAL A 152 5.76 -2.24 9.60
C VAL A 152 6.94 -2.84 8.83
N TYR A 153 8.14 -2.27 8.96
CA TYR A 153 9.34 -2.79 8.32
C TYR A 153 9.69 -4.20 8.81
N LYS A 154 9.56 -4.46 10.12
CA LYS A 154 9.79 -5.79 10.70
C LYS A 154 8.87 -6.83 10.08
N ARG A 155 7.58 -6.55 10.01
CA ARG A 155 6.58 -7.44 9.40
C ARG A 155 6.92 -7.71 7.94
N ILE A 156 7.16 -6.67 7.15
CA ILE A 156 7.49 -6.83 5.72
C ILE A 156 8.79 -7.64 5.52
N ALA A 157 9.80 -7.44 6.37
CA ALA A 157 11.04 -8.21 6.29
C ALA A 157 10.84 -9.70 6.64
N MET A 158 9.95 -10.00 7.59
CA MET A 158 9.58 -11.37 7.96
C MET A 158 8.75 -12.06 6.87
N ASP A 159 7.81 -11.34 6.26
CA ASP A 159 6.91 -11.87 5.23
C ASP A 159 7.63 -12.09 3.89
N HIS A 160 8.68 -11.30 3.60
CA HIS A 160 9.37 -11.29 2.31
C HIS A 160 10.91 -11.43 2.45
N PRO A 161 11.39 -12.58 2.95
CA PRO A 161 12.83 -12.83 3.08
C PRO A 161 13.50 -12.89 1.70
N ASN A 162 14.73 -12.38 1.61
CA ASN A 162 15.54 -12.34 0.37
C ASN A 162 14.93 -11.53 -0.80
N THR A 163 13.96 -10.66 -0.53
CA THR A 163 13.28 -9.86 -1.55
C THR A 163 13.77 -8.41 -1.57
N LYS A 164 13.64 -7.73 -2.72
CA LYS A 164 13.84 -6.28 -2.83
C LYS A 164 12.51 -5.54 -2.66
N VAL A 165 12.46 -4.68 -1.64
CA VAL A 165 11.31 -3.84 -1.29
C VAL A 165 11.57 -2.40 -1.69
N GLY A 166 10.70 -1.83 -2.52
CA GLY A 166 10.70 -0.40 -2.82
C GLY A 166 9.84 0.35 -1.83
N VAL A 167 10.39 1.30 -1.08
CA VAL A 167 9.64 2.15 -0.16
C VAL A 167 9.44 3.51 -0.81
N PHE A 168 8.20 3.89 -1.08
CA PHE A 168 7.83 5.14 -1.74
C PHE A 168 7.06 6.02 -0.78
N TYR A 169 7.52 7.25 -0.61
CA TYR A 169 6.94 8.19 0.34
C TYR A 169 6.58 9.51 -0.33
N CYS A 170 5.36 9.99 -0.11
CA CYS A 170 4.91 11.32 -0.52
C CYS A 170 4.16 11.99 0.63
N GLY A 171 4.66 13.15 1.07
CA GLY A 171 4.11 13.85 2.22
C GLY A 171 5.09 14.83 2.89
N ALA A 172 4.68 15.32 4.06
CA ALA A 172 5.46 16.29 4.83
C ALA A 172 6.87 15.77 5.21
N PRO A 173 7.93 16.60 5.16
CA PRO A 173 9.31 16.13 5.30
C PRO A 173 9.65 15.40 6.61
N ALA A 174 8.90 15.64 7.70
CA ALA A 174 9.18 15.11 9.03
C ALA A 174 9.38 13.58 9.04
N LEU A 175 8.59 12.84 8.27
CA LEU A 175 8.64 11.37 8.25
C LEU A 175 9.73 10.80 7.34
N THR A 176 10.31 11.62 6.46
CA THR A 176 11.31 11.17 5.47
C THR A 176 12.56 10.59 6.14
N LYS A 177 13.05 11.23 7.21
CA LYS A 177 14.28 10.79 7.90
C LYS A 177 14.07 9.43 8.57
N GLU A 178 12.94 9.24 9.24
CA GLU A 178 12.59 8.00 9.93
C GLU A 178 12.48 6.83 8.94
N LEU A 179 11.67 6.98 7.87
CA LEU A 179 11.49 5.91 6.88
C LEU A 179 12.80 5.56 6.19
N ARG A 180 13.63 6.56 5.83
CA ARG A 180 14.95 6.31 5.24
C ARG A 180 15.87 5.55 6.20
N HIS A 181 15.89 5.94 7.47
CA HIS A 181 16.71 5.27 8.48
C HIS A 181 16.27 3.81 8.69
N LEU A 182 14.97 3.55 8.79
CA LEU A 182 14.43 2.20 8.92
C LEU A 182 14.75 1.33 7.68
N ALA A 183 14.64 1.90 6.47
CA ALA A 183 15.04 1.18 5.25
C ALA A 183 16.50 0.75 5.30
N LEU A 184 17.42 1.61 5.75
CA LEU A 184 18.82 1.25 5.94
C LEU A 184 18.99 0.19 7.04
N ASP A 185 18.40 0.42 8.21
CA ASP A 185 18.51 -0.46 9.39
C ASP A 185 18.09 -1.91 9.06
N PHE A 186 16.90 -2.08 8.49
CA PHE A 186 16.39 -3.40 8.13
C PHE A 186 17.11 -4.03 6.94
N THR A 187 17.62 -3.21 6.00
CA THR A 187 18.48 -3.72 4.92
C THR A 187 19.75 -4.35 5.48
N HIS A 188 20.36 -3.76 6.52
CA HIS A 188 21.58 -4.32 7.11
C HIS A 188 21.31 -5.52 8.03
N LYS A 189 20.19 -5.52 8.75
CA LYS A 189 19.88 -6.52 9.80
C LYS A 189 19.12 -7.75 9.30
N THR A 190 18.58 -7.72 8.08
CA THR A 190 17.74 -8.80 7.55
C THR A 190 18.19 -9.22 6.13
N SER A 191 17.63 -10.31 5.62
CA SER A 191 17.86 -10.72 4.23
C SER A 191 17.07 -9.88 3.21
N THR A 192 16.07 -9.12 3.66
CA THR A 192 15.25 -8.24 2.83
C THR A 192 15.96 -6.92 2.57
N ARG A 193 15.98 -6.48 1.30
CA ARG A 193 16.65 -5.23 0.89
C ARG A 193 15.63 -4.14 0.65
N PHE A 194 15.64 -3.09 1.46
CA PHE A 194 14.75 -1.94 1.33
C PHE A 194 15.45 -0.79 0.59
N SER A 195 14.76 -0.19 -0.38
CA SER A 195 15.23 0.98 -1.12
C SER A 195 14.22 2.11 -0.98
N PHE A 196 14.62 3.19 -0.30
CA PHE A 196 13.76 4.33 -0.01
C PHE A 196 13.79 5.40 -1.09
N HIS A 197 12.60 5.80 -1.55
CA HIS A 197 12.34 6.82 -2.57
C HIS A 197 11.42 7.88 -1.98
N LYS A 198 11.91 9.12 -1.95
CA LYS A 198 11.06 10.27 -1.67
C LYS A 198 10.51 10.76 -3.00
N GLU A 199 9.20 10.84 -3.09
CA GLU A 199 8.52 11.44 -4.22
C GLU A 199 8.24 12.92 -3.93
N ASN A 200 8.47 13.78 -4.90
CA ASN A 200 7.97 15.14 -4.90
C ASN A 200 6.99 15.23 -6.07
N PHE A 201 5.70 15.21 -5.76
CA PHE A 201 4.61 15.41 -6.71
C PHE A 201 4.03 16.81 -6.57
#